data_AF-A0A842WDC4-F1
#
_entry.id   AF-A0A842WDC4-F1
#
_cell.length_a   1.000
_cell.length_b   1.000
_cell.length_c   1.000
_cell.angle_alpha   90.00
_cell.angle_beta   90.00
_cell.angle_gamma   90.00
#
_symmetry.space_group_name_H-M   'P 1'
#
loop_
_entity.id
_entity.type
_entity.pdbx_description
1 polymer ?
#
loop_
_entity_poly.entity_id
_entity_poly.type
_entity_poly.pdbx_seq_one_letter_code
_entity_poly.pdbx_strand_id
1 'polypeptide(L)'
;MSLIGFEQPLLDFIVGIYSSAEAYLGPEMTNFFTTALGIAIYGIILGTFYKNFSKQRFFVLEHEKGETTIDKLKHIGALILKYTCAFPLITFIWFLFLTLFLVFLSNQDPTQVMYIALAVVAATRIAAYWDEGIAEDIGKTLPIALLGYFLGDPSFLNPEMIEQKFFQITALLPMSIPLLIYIIFLEWGLRVLLAVYEVLYPYRHHIPEPIRNKVSMEKIREKWSRAQEKKPRSEKKKKRKKEGKKKQGDIEEMGLEE
;
A
#
# COMPACT_ATOMS: atom_id res chain seq x y z
N MET A 1 -12.19 35.11 5.30
CA MET A 1 -13.43 34.33 5.14
C MET A 1 -13.23 33.06 5.94
N SER A 2 -13.77 33.01 7.17
CA SER A 2 -13.48 31.97 8.15
C SER A 2 -14.17 30.66 7.76
N LEU A 3 -13.38 29.59 7.62
CA LEU A 3 -13.85 28.20 7.48
C LEU A 3 -14.50 27.64 8.76
N ILE A 4 -14.88 28.50 9.71
CA ILE A 4 -15.29 28.15 11.08
C ILE A 4 -16.76 27.68 11.16
N GLY A 5 -17.54 27.79 10.09
CA GLY A 5 -18.97 27.46 10.11
C GLY A 5 -19.36 26.01 9.81
N PHE A 6 -18.47 25.20 9.23
CA PHE A 6 -18.81 23.84 8.78
C PHE A 6 -18.55 22.75 9.84
N GLU A 7 -17.79 23.06 10.88
CA GLU A 7 -17.24 22.06 11.79
C GLU A 7 -18.22 21.64 12.90
N GLN A 8 -19.02 22.59 13.40
CA GLN A 8 -19.99 22.35 14.48
C GLN A 8 -21.10 21.36 14.09
N PRO A 9 -21.75 21.46 12.91
CA PRO A 9 -22.80 20.53 12.52
C PRO A 9 -22.32 19.09 12.41
N LEU A 10 -21.06 18.89 12.01
CA LEU A 10 -20.48 17.56 11.85
C LEU A 10 -20.16 16.95 13.22
N LEU A 11 -19.59 17.74 14.14
CA LEU A 11 -19.36 17.33 15.52
C LEU A 11 -20.67 16.96 16.22
N ASP A 12 -21.70 17.80 16.13
CA ASP A 12 -23.01 17.54 16.72
C ASP A 12 -23.64 16.26 16.19
N PHE A 13 -23.48 16.00 14.88
CA PHE A 13 -23.95 14.76 14.26
C PHE A 13 -23.22 13.52 14.80
N ILE A 14 -21.89 13.57 14.93
CA ILE A 14 -21.08 12.47 15.48
C ILE A 14 -21.44 12.21 16.94
N VAL A 15 -21.52 13.26 17.75
CA VAL A 15 -21.90 13.15 19.17
C VAL A 15 -23.32 12.59 19.30
N GLY A 16 -24.25 13.03 18.44
CA GLY A 16 -25.62 12.52 18.42
C GLY A 16 -25.72 11.03 18.07
N ILE A 17 -24.90 10.53 17.13
CA ILE A 17 -24.81 9.09 16.83
C ILE A 17 -24.27 8.35 18.04
N TYR A 18 -23.20 8.85 18.66
CA TYR A 18 -22.56 8.21 19.80
C TYR A 18 -23.51 8.11 20.99
N SER A 19 -24.17 9.21 21.37
CA SER A 19 -25.13 9.23 22.47
C SER A 19 -26.34 8.32 22.21
N SER A 20 -26.79 8.24 20.95
CA SER A 20 -27.86 7.32 20.56
C SER A 20 -27.41 5.87 20.72
N ALA A 21 -26.21 5.52 20.25
CA ALA A 21 -25.66 4.17 20.39
C ALA A 21 -25.48 3.77 21.86
N GLU A 22 -24.94 4.67 22.69
CA GLU A 22 -24.81 4.50 24.14
C GLU A 22 -26.16 4.24 24.83
N ALA A 23 -27.22 4.96 24.44
CA ALA A 23 -28.56 4.75 24.99
C ALA A 23 -29.15 3.37 24.68
N TYR A 24 -28.84 2.78 23.52
CA TYR A 24 -29.38 1.47 23.11
C TYR A 24 -28.51 0.28 23.54
N LEU A 25 -27.19 0.41 23.47
CA LEU A 25 -26.24 -0.70 23.66
C LEU A 25 -25.59 -0.70 25.05
N GLY A 26 -25.66 0.42 25.77
CA GLY A 26 -24.92 0.66 27.00
C GLY A 26 -23.47 1.11 26.73
N PRO A 27 -22.83 1.76 27.71
CA PRO A 27 -21.53 2.44 27.54
C PRO A 27 -20.40 1.47 27.15
N GLU A 28 -20.33 0.30 27.77
CA GLU A 28 -19.27 -0.68 27.51
C GLU A 28 -19.28 -1.20 26.07
N MET A 29 -20.48 -1.55 25.56
CA MET A 29 -20.63 -2.06 24.19
C MET A 29 -20.38 -0.96 23.16
N THR A 30 -20.83 0.27 23.42
CA THR A 30 -20.58 1.41 22.54
C THR A 30 -19.09 1.75 22.45
N ASN A 31 -18.37 1.73 23.58
CA ASN A 31 -16.92 1.93 23.59
C ASN A 31 -16.19 0.85 22.79
N PHE A 32 -16.56 -0.42 22.99
CA PHE A 32 -15.99 -1.53 22.23
C PHE A 32 -16.20 -1.36 20.72
N PHE A 33 -17.44 -1.11 20.28
CA PHE A 33 -17.75 -0.94 18.86
C PHE A 33 -17.10 0.29 18.25
N THR A 34 -17.11 1.42 18.95
CA THR A 34 -16.47 2.66 18.48
C THR A 34 -14.97 2.47 18.32
N THR A 35 -14.33 1.80 19.28
CA THR A 35 -12.89 1.49 19.22
C THR A 35 -12.58 0.52 18.09
N ALA A 36 -13.31 -0.59 17.98
CA ALA A 36 -13.12 -1.58 16.92
C ALA A 36 -13.32 -0.97 15.52
N LEU A 37 -14.34 -0.13 15.37
CA LEU A 37 -14.61 0.60 14.14
C LEU A 37 -13.49 1.59 13.82
N GLY A 38 -13.01 2.34 14.81
CA GLY A 38 -11.87 3.25 14.69
C GLY A 38 -10.62 2.54 14.19
N ILE A 39 -10.26 1.40 14.78
CA ILE A 39 -9.12 0.57 14.37
C ILE A 39 -9.31 0.08 12.92
N ALA A 40 -10.49 -0.42 12.56
CA ALA A 40 -10.76 -0.95 11.23
C ALA A 40 -10.66 0.15 10.16
N ILE A 41 -11.31 1.29 10.39
CA ILE A 41 -11.26 2.45 9.50
C ILE A 41 -9.82 2.92 9.35
N TYR A 42 -9.11 3.09 10.47
CA TYR A 42 -7.70 3.51 10.47
C TYR A 42 -6.82 2.55 9.66
N GLY A 43 -6.94 1.24 9.88
CA GLY A 43 -6.16 0.23 9.17
C GLY A 43 -6.44 0.21 7.66
N ILE A 44 -7.71 0.31 7.26
CA ILE A 44 -8.11 0.35 5.83
C ILE A 44 -7.55 1.60 5.15
N ILE A 45 -7.72 2.75 5.81
CA ILE A 45 -7.17 4.04 5.41
C ILE A 45 -5.66 3.87 5.20
N LEU A 46 -4.89 3.54 6.23
CA LEU A 46 -3.44 3.43 6.13
C LEU A 46 -2.98 2.43 5.08
N GLY A 47 -3.56 1.23 5.04
CA GLY A 47 -3.16 0.18 4.11
C GLY A 47 -3.36 0.59 2.64
N THR A 48 -4.52 1.20 2.33
CA THR A 48 -4.81 1.68 0.98
C THR A 48 -3.89 2.83 0.59
N PHE A 49 -3.61 3.70 1.55
CA PHE A 49 -2.89 4.93 1.36
C PHE A 49 -1.37 4.71 1.20
N TYR A 50 -0.74 3.90 2.07
CA TYR A 50 0.69 3.58 1.95
C TYR A 50 1.06 2.75 0.73
N LYS A 51 0.20 1.82 0.32
CA LYS A 51 0.39 1.03 -0.91
C LYS A 51 0.47 1.88 -2.17
N ASN A 52 -0.21 3.03 -2.17
CA ASN A 52 -0.13 3.99 -3.27
C ASN A 52 1.07 4.92 -3.12
N PHE A 53 1.47 5.26 -1.89
CA PHE A 53 2.58 6.15 -1.60
C PHE A 53 3.97 5.54 -1.87
N SER A 54 4.13 4.25 -1.57
CA SER A 54 5.41 3.52 -1.65
C SER A 54 5.92 3.32 -3.08
N LYS A 55 5.05 3.48 -4.09
CA LYS A 55 5.42 3.32 -5.50
C LYS A 55 6.43 4.39 -5.92
N GLN A 56 7.52 3.95 -6.53
CA GLN A 56 8.62 4.81 -7.00
C GLN A 56 8.21 5.61 -8.25
N ARG A 57 7.37 5.05 -9.13
CA ARG A 57 6.92 5.68 -10.38
C ARG A 57 5.43 5.43 -10.61
N PHE A 58 4.60 6.47 -10.54
CA PHE A 58 3.15 6.38 -10.80
C PHE A 58 2.80 6.15 -12.27
N PHE A 59 3.72 6.41 -13.20
CA PHE A 59 3.44 6.32 -14.62
C PHE A 59 4.60 5.68 -15.37
N VAL A 60 4.31 4.58 -16.05
CA VAL A 60 5.20 3.99 -17.04
C VAL A 60 5.00 4.76 -18.34
N LEU A 61 6.08 5.33 -18.86
CA LEU A 61 6.12 5.96 -20.17
C LEU A 61 5.88 4.89 -21.24
N GLU A 62 4.66 4.79 -21.75
CA GLU A 62 4.39 3.97 -22.93
C GLU A 62 4.80 4.78 -24.17
N HIS A 63 5.76 4.25 -24.91
CA HIS A 63 6.43 4.96 -26.00
C HIS A 63 5.59 4.82 -27.29
N GLU A 64 4.77 5.82 -27.62
CA GLU A 64 4.15 5.86 -28.95
C GLU A 64 5.20 6.24 -30.01
N LYS A 65 5.53 5.26 -30.86
CA LYS A 65 6.35 5.44 -32.05
C LYS A 65 5.58 6.30 -33.06
N GLY A 66 5.88 7.59 -33.17
CA GLY A 66 5.30 8.38 -34.27
C GLY A 66 5.74 9.81 -34.51
N GLU A 67 6.17 10.59 -33.51
CA GLU A 67 6.18 12.05 -33.68
C GLU A 67 7.54 12.71 -34.02
N THR A 68 7.49 13.91 -34.57
CA THR A 68 8.62 14.80 -34.92
C THR A 68 9.47 15.18 -33.69
N THR A 69 10.79 15.31 -33.87
CA THR A 69 11.78 15.51 -32.78
C THR A 69 11.50 16.73 -31.88
N ILE A 70 10.87 17.78 -32.43
CA ILE A 70 10.62 19.05 -31.73
C ILE A 70 9.34 18.96 -30.87
N ASP A 71 8.28 18.33 -31.39
CA ASP A 71 7.03 18.13 -30.65
C ASP A 71 7.22 17.09 -29.54
N LYS A 72 8.03 16.06 -29.81
CA LYS A 72 8.53 15.13 -28.78
C LYS A 72 9.26 15.85 -27.65
N LEU A 73 10.14 16.79 -27.96
CA LEU A 73 10.92 17.49 -26.92
C LEU A 73 10.03 18.39 -26.04
N LYS A 74 9.04 19.06 -26.63
CA LYS A 74 8.04 19.84 -25.89
C LYS A 74 7.14 18.94 -25.03
N HIS A 75 6.69 17.81 -25.57
CA HIS A 75 5.89 16.84 -24.82
C HIS A 75 6.69 16.22 -23.66
N ILE A 76 7.95 15.85 -23.91
CA ILE A 76 8.86 15.33 -22.89
C ILE A 76 9.15 16.39 -21.82
N GLY A 77 9.39 17.64 -22.21
CA GLY A 77 9.61 18.74 -21.27
C GLY A 77 8.39 19.02 -20.39
N ALA A 78 7.19 19.06 -20.97
CA ALA A 78 5.94 19.21 -20.23
C ALA A 78 5.67 18.02 -19.31
N LEU A 79 6.02 16.81 -19.75
CA LEU A 79 5.90 15.60 -18.94
C LEU A 79 6.89 15.63 -17.76
N ILE A 80 8.16 15.96 -18.00
CA ILE A 80 9.18 16.08 -16.95
C ILE A 80 8.76 17.15 -15.94
N LEU A 81 8.31 18.31 -16.39
CA LEU A 81 7.87 19.40 -15.49
C LEU A 81 6.66 18.97 -14.65
N LYS A 82 5.65 18.34 -15.28
CA LYS A 82 4.48 17.81 -14.57
C LYS A 82 4.88 16.77 -13.53
N TYR A 83 5.81 15.88 -13.84
CA TYR A 83 6.23 14.81 -12.92
C TYR A 83 7.10 15.36 -11.78
N THR A 84 7.94 16.34 -12.10
CA THR A 84 8.86 16.96 -11.15
C THR A 84 8.13 17.85 -10.15
N CYS A 85 7.00 18.45 -10.52
CA CYS A 85 6.17 19.23 -9.60
C CYS A 85 5.05 18.41 -8.93
N ALA A 86 4.43 17.46 -9.62
CA ALA A 86 3.34 16.67 -9.04
C ALA A 86 3.83 15.73 -7.94
N PHE A 87 5.02 15.15 -8.08
CA PHE A 87 5.51 14.16 -7.11
C PHE A 87 5.85 14.76 -5.73
N PRO A 88 6.55 15.90 -5.62
CA PRO A 88 6.71 16.60 -4.34
C PRO A 88 5.36 17.01 -3.73
N LEU A 89 4.41 17.45 -4.55
CA LEU A 89 3.08 17.84 -4.06
C LEU A 89 2.31 16.65 -3.49
N ILE A 90 2.32 15.50 -4.18
CA ILE A 90 1.73 14.26 -3.67
C ILE A 90 2.44 13.86 -2.37
N THR A 91 3.77 13.94 -2.33
CA THR A 91 4.55 13.62 -1.12
C THR A 91 4.26 14.57 0.03
N PHE A 92 3.97 15.84 -0.25
CA PHE A 92 3.56 16.81 0.73
C PHE A 92 2.16 16.56 1.27
N ILE A 93 1.19 16.22 0.42
CA ILE A 93 -0.15 15.79 0.85
C ILE A 93 -0.02 14.59 1.80
N TRP A 94 0.88 13.67 1.49
CA TRP A 94 1.15 12.53 2.37
C TRP A 94 1.79 12.88 3.70
N PHE A 95 2.74 13.79 3.66
CA PHE A 95 3.34 14.34 4.84
C PHE A 95 2.28 14.99 5.75
N LEU A 96 1.36 15.78 5.19
CA LEU A 96 0.26 16.38 5.95
C LEU A 96 -0.66 15.32 6.55
N PHE A 97 -1.01 14.31 5.75
CA PHE A 97 -1.82 13.20 6.21
C PHE A 97 -1.17 12.44 7.36
N LEU A 98 0.11 12.08 7.24
CA LEU A 98 0.87 11.43 8.32
C LEU A 98 0.93 12.32 9.56
N THR A 99 1.26 13.60 9.38
CA THR A 99 1.30 14.59 10.48
C THR A 99 -0.04 14.66 11.20
N LEU A 100 -1.15 14.71 10.46
CA LEU A 100 -2.50 14.71 11.02
C LEU A 100 -2.73 13.52 11.96
N PHE A 101 -2.38 12.32 11.52
CA PHE A 101 -2.47 11.13 12.38
C PHE A 101 -1.57 11.25 13.59
N LEU A 102 -0.30 11.60 13.40
CA LEU A 102 0.63 11.66 14.53
C LEU A 102 0.20 12.70 15.56
N VAL A 103 -0.30 13.87 15.15
CA VAL A 103 -0.76 14.92 16.09
C VAL A 103 -1.96 14.43 16.87
N PHE A 104 -2.89 13.76 16.20
CA PHE A 104 -4.07 13.19 16.86
C PHE A 104 -3.69 12.10 17.87
N LEU A 105 -2.70 11.26 17.54
CA LEU A 105 -2.27 10.15 18.38
C LEU A 105 -1.18 10.51 19.41
N SER A 106 -0.53 11.67 19.30
CA SER A 106 0.63 12.04 20.11
C SER A 106 0.30 13.16 21.08
N ASN A 107 0.87 13.09 22.29
CA ASN A 107 0.87 14.18 23.27
C ASN A 107 2.13 15.05 23.19
N GLN A 108 2.97 14.87 22.17
CA GLN A 108 4.15 15.69 21.94
C GLN A 108 3.79 17.05 21.33
N ASP A 109 4.77 17.96 21.37
CA ASP A 109 4.65 19.25 20.70
C ASP A 109 4.34 19.07 19.19
N PRO A 110 3.33 19.77 18.65
CA PRO A 110 2.93 19.65 17.25
C PRO A 110 4.07 19.86 16.23
N THR A 111 5.02 20.74 16.54
CA THR A 111 6.17 21.01 15.68
C THR A 111 7.13 19.82 15.63
N GLN A 112 7.37 19.18 16.79
CA GLN A 112 8.18 17.97 16.86
C GLN A 112 7.53 16.83 16.08
N VAL A 113 6.21 16.69 16.20
CA VAL A 113 5.44 15.72 15.42
C VAL A 113 5.61 15.93 13.92
N MET A 114 5.58 17.18 13.44
CA MET A 114 5.86 17.50 12.03
C MET A 114 7.26 17.07 11.61
N TYR A 115 8.29 17.30 12.43
CA TYR A 115 9.64 16.85 12.08
C TYR A 115 9.78 15.34 12.05
N ILE A 116 9.12 14.62 12.96
CA ILE A 116 9.07 13.15 12.94
C ILE A 116 8.35 12.67 11.68
N ALA A 117 7.19 13.24 11.36
CA ALA A 117 6.46 12.92 10.13
C ALA A 117 7.30 13.17 8.87
N LEU A 118 8.01 14.29 8.83
CA LEU A 118 8.90 14.62 7.71
C LEU A 118 10.07 13.63 7.60
N ALA A 119 10.67 13.24 8.72
CA ALA A 119 11.75 12.27 8.75
C ALA A 119 11.28 10.89 8.24
N VAL A 120 10.07 10.45 8.61
CA VAL A 120 9.47 9.21 8.11
C VAL A 120 9.18 9.31 6.62
N VAL A 121 8.63 10.43 6.15
CA VAL A 121 8.40 10.67 4.72
C VAL A 121 9.72 10.69 3.94
N ALA A 122 10.77 11.29 4.48
CA ALA A 122 12.10 11.28 3.89
C ALA A 122 12.67 9.86 3.82
N ALA A 123 12.60 9.10 4.92
CA ALA A 123 13.10 7.73 5.00
C ALA A 123 12.37 6.79 4.03
N THR A 124 11.04 6.88 3.97
CA THR A 124 10.23 6.11 3.01
C THR A 124 10.57 6.46 1.56
N ARG A 125 10.82 7.75 1.26
CA ARG A 125 11.22 8.17 -0.07
C ARG A 125 12.59 7.63 -0.44
N ILE A 126 13.58 7.70 0.44
CA ILE A 126 14.90 7.08 0.25
C ILE A 126 14.77 5.56 0.04
N ALA A 127 13.98 4.90 0.88
CA ALA A 127 13.74 3.47 0.75
C ALA A 127 13.04 3.08 -0.55
N ALA A 128 12.13 3.91 -1.08
CA ALA A 128 11.41 3.63 -2.33
C ALA A 128 12.34 3.60 -3.56
N TYR A 129 13.51 4.23 -3.49
CA TYR A 129 14.53 4.11 -4.54
C TYR A 129 15.36 2.83 -4.44
N TRP A 130 15.30 2.14 -3.29
CA TRP A 130 15.97 0.86 -3.08
C TRP A 130 15.03 -0.33 -3.27
N ASP A 131 13.91 -0.35 -2.55
CA ASP A 131 12.88 -1.37 -2.60
C ASP A 131 11.51 -0.79 -2.15
N GLU A 132 10.50 -0.92 -3.00
CA GLU A 132 9.15 -0.39 -2.73
C GLU A 132 8.48 -1.10 -1.53
N GLY A 133 8.81 -2.36 -1.27
CA GLY A 133 8.28 -3.13 -0.14
C GLY A 133 8.82 -2.61 1.19
N ILE A 134 10.13 -2.34 1.27
CA ILE A 134 10.75 -1.71 2.44
C ILE A 134 10.15 -0.32 2.69
N ALA A 135 9.93 0.46 1.63
CA ALA A 135 9.31 1.78 1.75
C ALA A 135 7.88 1.70 2.30
N GLU A 136 7.10 0.73 1.83
CA GLU A 136 5.75 0.46 2.34
C GLU A 136 5.79 0.07 3.82
N ASP A 137 6.73 -0.80 4.21
CA ASP A 137 6.89 -1.24 5.59
C ASP A 137 7.28 -0.11 6.53
N ILE A 138 8.25 0.74 6.14
CA ILE A 138 8.66 1.89 6.95
C ILE A 138 7.48 2.87 7.13
N GLY A 139 6.76 3.17 6.06
CA GLY A 139 5.67 4.15 6.07
C GLY A 139 4.53 3.73 6.97
N LYS A 140 4.13 2.45 6.94
CA LYS A 140 3.02 1.94 7.75
C LYS A 140 3.39 1.68 9.20
N THR A 141 4.65 1.35 9.50
CA THR A 141 5.06 0.91 10.84
C THR A 141 4.83 1.98 11.90
N LEU A 142 5.22 3.23 11.64
CA LEU A 142 5.15 4.27 12.67
C LEU A 142 3.70 4.67 13.03
N PRO A 143 2.79 4.91 12.07
CA PRO A 143 1.37 5.09 12.36
C PRO A 143 0.75 3.91 13.10
N ILE A 144 1.01 2.68 12.67
CA ILE A 144 0.47 1.47 13.31
C ILE A 144 1.00 1.32 14.74
N ALA A 145 2.29 1.59 14.97
CA ALA A 145 2.88 1.55 16.30
C ALA A 145 2.25 2.58 17.24
N LEU A 146 2.01 3.80 16.74
CA LEU A 146 1.32 4.84 17.52
C LEU A 146 -0.14 4.47 17.80
N LEU A 147 -0.84 3.86 16.85
CA LEU A 147 -2.18 3.34 17.10
C LEU A 147 -2.16 2.31 18.23
N GLY A 148 -1.20 1.38 18.21
CA GLY A 148 -1.03 0.39 19.27
C GLY A 148 -0.79 1.02 20.64
N TYR A 149 0.06 2.06 20.70
CA TYR A 149 0.28 2.82 21.93
C TYR A 149 -1.00 3.52 22.43
N PHE A 150 -1.73 4.15 21.51
CA PHE A 150 -2.93 4.91 21.79
C PHE A 150 -4.08 4.03 22.31
N LEU A 151 -4.24 2.82 21.78
CA LEU A 151 -5.27 1.88 22.24
C LEU A 151 -5.06 1.43 23.70
N GLY A 152 -3.88 1.64 24.27
CA GLY A 152 -3.57 1.35 25.67
C GLY A 152 -4.06 2.41 26.66
N ASP A 153 -4.48 3.60 26.19
CA ASP A 153 -4.90 4.71 27.05
C ASP A 153 -6.29 5.23 26.65
N PRO A 154 -7.34 5.00 27.46
CA PRO A 154 -8.70 5.43 27.15
C PRO A 154 -8.90 6.97 27.23
N SER A 155 -7.94 7.71 27.79
CA SER A 155 -8.06 9.16 28.03
C SER A 155 -8.17 9.98 26.74
N PHE A 156 -7.76 9.42 25.60
CA PHE A 156 -7.76 10.12 24.33
C PHE A 156 -9.13 10.29 23.67
N LEU A 157 -10.16 9.54 24.11
CA LEU A 157 -11.54 9.70 23.62
C LEU A 157 -12.30 10.81 24.35
N ASN A 158 -11.64 11.60 25.20
CA ASN A 158 -12.27 12.74 25.84
C ASN A 158 -12.64 13.81 24.78
N PRO A 159 -13.92 14.23 24.70
CA PRO A 159 -14.38 15.30 23.80
C PRO A 159 -13.54 16.59 23.88
N GLU A 160 -13.11 16.99 25.07
CA GLU A 160 -12.28 18.20 25.28
C GLU A 160 -10.90 18.06 24.63
N MET A 161 -10.33 16.85 24.67
CA MET A 161 -9.06 16.55 24.02
C MET A 161 -9.21 16.57 22.50
N ILE A 162 -10.29 16.01 21.96
CA ILE A 162 -10.57 15.99 20.52
C ILE A 162 -10.67 17.43 19.97
N GLU A 163 -11.39 18.30 20.67
CA GLU A 163 -11.50 19.72 20.31
C GLU A 163 -10.13 20.41 20.30
N GLN A 164 -9.34 20.24 21.36
CA GLN A 164 -8.00 20.81 21.44
C GLN A 164 -7.07 20.34 20.32
N LYS A 165 -7.08 19.03 20.00
CA LYS A 165 -6.29 18.46 18.90
C LYS A 165 -6.71 19.04 17.56
N PHE A 166 -8.01 19.22 17.35
CA PHE A 166 -8.54 19.79 16.13
C PHE A 166 -8.03 21.23 15.88
N PHE A 167 -8.03 22.08 16.91
CA PHE A 167 -7.44 23.42 16.81
C PHE A 167 -5.94 23.42 16.56
N GLN A 168 -5.21 22.49 17.20
CA GLN A 168 -3.77 22.33 16.96
C GLN A 168 -3.49 22.00 15.49
N ILE A 169 -4.23 21.06 14.89
CA ILE A 169 -4.07 20.66 13.48
C ILE A 169 -4.19 21.86 12.54
N THR A 170 -5.22 22.70 12.71
CA THR A 170 -5.45 23.86 11.85
C THR A 170 -4.32 24.89 11.97
N ALA A 171 -3.74 25.05 13.16
CA ALA A 171 -2.60 25.93 13.39
C ALA A 171 -1.29 25.44 12.73
N LEU A 172 -1.18 24.14 12.40
CA LEU A 172 0.02 23.56 11.77
C LEU A 172 0.09 23.76 10.26
N LEU A 173 -1.04 23.98 9.59
CA LEU A 173 -1.08 24.17 8.15
C LEU A 173 -0.12 25.27 7.65
N PRO A 174 -0.09 26.49 8.21
CA PRO A 174 0.87 27.51 7.77
C PRO A 174 2.32 27.11 8.07
N MET A 175 2.58 26.40 9.17
CA MET A 175 3.92 25.92 9.56
C MET A 175 4.43 24.81 8.65
N SER A 176 3.55 24.14 7.91
CA SER A 176 3.92 23.05 7.00
C SER A 176 4.47 23.56 5.67
N ILE A 177 4.18 24.80 5.27
CA ILE A 177 4.57 25.37 3.98
C ILE A 177 6.10 25.40 3.79
N PRO A 178 6.92 25.82 4.76
CA PRO A 178 8.38 25.72 4.63
C PRO A 178 8.89 24.29 4.43
N LEU A 179 8.18 23.28 4.95
CA LEU A 179 8.56 21.87 4.79
C LEU A 179 8.30 21.34 3.37
N LEU A 180 7.38 21.93 2.63
CA LEU A 180 7.21 21.62 1.20
C LEU A 180 8.50 21.90 0.42
N ILE A 181 9.21 22.98 0.74
CA ILE A 181 10.49 23.32 0.09
C ILE A 181 11.51 22.20 0.36
N TYR A 182 11.59 21.70 1.60
CA TYR A 182 12.44 20.56 1.94
C TYR A 182 12.09 19.30 1.14
N ILE A 183 10.80 18.98 1.01
CA ILE A 183 10.34 17.81 0.23
C ILE A 183 10.72 17.96 -1.25
N ILE A 184 10.59 19.18 -1.81
CA ILE A 184 11.03 19.45 -3.19
C ILE A 184 12.53 19.19 -3.32
N PHE A 185 13.36 19.75 -2.43
CA PHE A 185 14.81 19.52 -2.47
C PHE A 185 15.18 18.06 -2.32
N LEU A 186 14.52 17.34 -1.41
CA LEU A 186 14.71 15.92 -1.21
C LEU A 186 14.41 15.16 -2.51
N GLU A 187 13.24 15.38 -3.09
CA GLU A 187 12.82 14.66 -4.30
C GLU A 187 13.77 14.90 -5.49
N TRP A 188 14.17 16.15 -5.69
CA TRP A 188 15.16 16.50 -6.72
C TRP A 188 16.53 15.88 -6.43
N GLY A 189 16.98 15.90 -5.18
CA GLY A 189 18.23 15.30 -4.76
C GLY A 189 18.28 13.80 -5.04
N LEU A 190 17.22 13.06 -4.72
CA LEU A 190 17.15 11.63 -5.02
C LEU A 190 17.13 11.34 -6.53
N ARG A 191 16.47 12.19 -7.33
CA ARG A 191 16.45 12.04 -8.80
C ARG A 191 17.84 12.26 -9.41
N VAL A 192 18.56 13.28 -8.96
CA VAL A 192 19.94 13.52 -9.40
C VAL A 192 20.82 12.34 -8.99
N LEU A 193 20.68 11.84 -7.76
CA LEU A 193 21.44 10.67 -7.30
C LEU A 193 21.17 9.43 -8.15
N LEU A 194 19.91 9.17 -8.49
CA LEU A 194 19.53 8.06 -9.38
C LEU A 194 20.14 8.24 -10.77
N ALA A 195 20.06 9.44 -11.36
CA ALA A 195 20.63 9.73 -12.67
C ALA A 195 22.16 9.53 -12.67
N VAL A 196 22.85 9.99 -11.62
CA VAL A 196 24.29 9.77 -11.46
C VAL A 196 24.62 8.28 -11.32
N TYR A 197 23.84 7.54 -10.52
CA TYR A 197 24.03 6.09 -10.35
C TYR A 197 23.84 5.33 -11.67
N GLU A 198 22.80 5.65 -12.44
CA GLU A 198 22.53 5.06 -13.76
C GLU A 198 23.66 5.35 -14.76
N VAL A 199 24.24 6.55 -14.74
CA VAL A 199 25.38 6.92 -15.58
C VAL A 199 26.67 6.20 -15.16
N LEU A 200 26.91 6.03 -13.86
CA LEU A 200 28.13 5.39 -13.33
C LEU A 200 28.10 3.86 -13.47
N TYR A 201 26.93 3.23 -13.37
CA TYR A 201 26.77 1.77 -13.44
C TYR A 201 25.82 1.33 -14.56
N PRO A 202 26.14 1.59 -15.84
CA PRO A 202 25.24 1.36 -16.97
C PRO A 202 24.93 -0.12 -17.27
N TYR A 203 25.55 -1.07 -16.56
CA TYR A 203 25.47 -2.51 -16.86
C TYR A 203 24.61 -3.33 -15.88
N ARG A 204 23.95 -2.70 -14.90
CA ARG A 204 23.16 -3.40 -13.86
C ARG A 204 21.65 -3.22 -14.04
N HIS A 205 21.16 -3.42 -15.26
CA HIS A 205 19.73 -3.55 -15.54
C HIS A 205 19.43 -4.94 -16.07
N HIS A 206 19.57 -5.95 -15.20
CA HIS A 206 18.91 -7.24 -15.35
C HIS A 206 18.71 -7.86 -13.95
N ILE A 207 17.41 -7.94 -13.56
CA ILE A 207 16.74 -8.96 -12.71
C ILE A 207 16.55 -8.65 -11.21
N PRO A 208 15.36 -8.95 -10.58
CA PRO A 208 14.15 -9.63 -11.07
C PRO A 208 12.83 -8.85 -10.92
N GLU A 209 11.95 -8.94 -11.92
CA GLU A 209 10.51 -8.76 -11.69
C GLU A 209 9.92 -9.93 -10.88
N PRO A 210 8.94 -9.71 -10.00
CA PRO A 210 8.09 -10.78 -9.46
C PRO A 210 7.26 -11.52 -10.54
N ILE A 211 7.48 -11.25 -11.83
CA ILE A 211 6.81 -11.87 -12.98
C ILE A 211 7.45 -13.22 -13.38
N ARG A 212 8.68 -13.54 -12.91
CA ARG A 212 9.33 -14.84 -13.18
C ARG A 212 8.50 -16.04 -12.71
N ASN A 213 7.73 -15.90 -11.63
CA ASN A 213 6.94 -17.01 -11.08
C ASN A 213 5.69 -17.33 -11.91
N LYS A 214 5.07 -16.37 -12.60
CA LYS A 214 3.90 -16.68 -13.44
C LYS A 214 4.29 -17.40 -14.73
N VAL A 215 5.31 -16.90 -15.44
CA VAL A 215 5.78 -17.49 -16.71
C VAL A 215 6.51 -18.83 -16.47
N SER A 216 7.25 -18.97 -15.35
CA SER A 216 7.88 -20.24 -14.99
C SER A 216 6.85 -21.30 -14.62
N MET A 217 5.80 -20.94 -13.88
CA MET A 217 4.74 -21.90 -13.51
C MET A 217 3.93 -22.34 -14.72
N GLU A 218 3.71 -21.46 -15.70
CA GLU A 218 3.03 -21.81 -16.94
C GLU A 218 3.88 -22.76 -17.80
N LYS A 219 5.18 -22.49 -17.95
CA LYS A 219 6.12 -23.41 -18.63
C LYS A 219 6.27 -24.74 -17.90
N ILE A 220 6.28 -24.74 -16.57
CA ILE A 220 6.30 -25.96 -15.76
C ILE A 220 5.00 -26.75 -15.98
N ARG A 221 3.83 -26.10 -15.93
CA ARG A 221 2.51 -26.71 -16.16
C ARG A 221 2.38 -27.30 -17.55
N GLU A 222 2.90 -26.61 -18.57
CA GLU A 222 2.95 -27.08 -19.95
C GLU A 222 3.90 -28.27 -20.13
N LYS A 223 5.03 -28.28 -19.41
CA LYS A 223 5.97 -29.41 -19.42
C LYS A 223 5.37 -30.65 -18.73
N TRP A 224 4.61 -30.46 -17.65
CA TRP A 224 3.88 -31.55 -16.98
C TRP A 224 2.70 -32.07 -17.81
N SER A 225 1.97 -31.20 -18.53
CA SER A 225 0.88 -31.65 -19.41
C SER A 225 1.41 -32.48 -20.58
N ARG A 226 2.49 -32.03 -21.23
CA ARG A 226 3.17 -32.80 -22.30
C ARG A 226 3.79 -34.10 -21.78
N ALA A 227 4.27 -34.14 -20.54
CA ALA A 227 4.78 -35.37 -19.93
C ALA A 227 3.66 -36.38 -19.59
N GLN A 228 2.47 -35.91 -19.23
CA GLN A 228 1.30 -36.79 -19.05
C GLN A 228 0.75 -37.31 -20.37
N GLU A 229 0.80 -36.51 -21.44
CA GLU A 229 0.34 -36.90 -22.77
C GLU A 229 1.31 -37.88 -23.45
N LYS A 230 2.62 -37.76 -23.18
CA LYS A 230 3.67 -38.66 -23.67
C LYS A 230 3.84 -39.96 -22.87
N LYS A 231 3.01 -40.26 -21.86
CA LYS A 231 3.03 -41.59 -21.24
C LYS A 231 2.87 -42.63 -22.36
N PRO A 232 3.87 -43.48 -22.61
CA PRO A 232 3.92 -44.27 -23.82
C PRO A 232 2.69 -45.19 -23.87
N ARG A 233 2.05 -45.28 -25.04
CA ARG A 233 0.91 -46.18 -25.32
C ARG A 233 1.16 -47.64 -24.84
N SER A 234 2.41 -48.03 -24.59
CA SER A 234 2.80 -49.31 -23.99
C SER A 234 2.30 -49.50 -22.55
N GLU A 235 2.21 -48.46 -21.71
CA GLU A 235 1.66 -48.58 -20.34
C GLU A 235 0.12 -48.72 -20.35
N LYS A 236 -0.58 -47.97 -21.20
CA LYS A 236 -2.03 -48.12 -21.38
C LYS A 236 -2.40 -49.49 -21.99
N LYS A 237 -1.58 -50.03 -22.91
CA LYS A 237 -1.76 -51.41 -23.43
C LYS A 237 -1.45 -52.48 -22.38
N LYS A 238 -0.44 -52.30 -21.52
CA LYS A 238 -0.14 -53.24 -20.41
C LYS A 238 -1.24 -53.25 -19.34
N LYS A 239 -1.82 -52.10 -18.98
CA LYS A 239 -2.98 -52.05 -18.07
C LYS A 239 -4.21 -52.73 -18.66
N ARG A 240 -4.57 -52.45 -19.93
CA ARG A 240 -5.71 -53.11 -20.60
C ARG A 240 -5.52 -54.63 -20.75
N LYS A 241 -4.30 -55.12 -21.01
CA LYS A 241 -4.02 -56.57 -21.03
C LYS A 241 -4.11 -57.22 -19.64
N LYS A 242 -3.71 -56.53 -18.57
CA LYS A 242 -3.86 -57.03 -17.19
C LYS A 242 -5.31 -57.06 -16.73
N GLU A 243 -6.11 -56.04 -17.05
CA GLU A 243 -7.54 -55.99 -16.72
C GLU A 243 -8.36 -57.00 -17.53
N GLY A 244 -8.03 -57.22 -18.80
CA GLY A 244 -8.65 -58.27 -19.62
C GLY A 244 -8.36 -59.69 -19.12
N LYS A 245 -7.12 -59.97 -18.69
CA LYS A 245 -6.78 -61.27 -18.10
C LYS A 245 -7.42 -61.52 -16.74
N LYS A 246 -7.61 -60.48 -15.92
CA LYS A 246 -8.27 -60.61 -14.61
C LYS A 246 -9.74 -60.98 -14.77
N LYS A 247 -10.47 -60.28 -15.66
CA LYS A 247 -11.87 -60.60 -15.95
C LYS A 247 -12.08 -62.00 -16.56
N GLN A 248 -11.08 -62.55 -17.26
CA GLN A 248 -11.20 -63.87 -17.87
C GLN A 248 -10.94 -64.99 -16.86
N GLY A 249 -10.06 -64.77 -15.86
CA GLY A 249 -9.92 -65.68 -14.72
C GLY A 249 -11.13 -65.67 -13.78
N ASP A 250 -11.72 -64.49 -13.54
CA ASP A 250 -12.92 -64.37 -12.69
C ASP A 250 -14.16 -65.07 -13.32
N ILE A 251 -14.20 -65.25 -14.66
CA ILE A 251 -15.31 -65.94 -15.37
C ILE A 251 -15.08 -67.46 -15.41
N GLU A 252 -13.83 -67.95 -15.46
CA GLU A 252 -13.52 -69.38 -15.37
C GLU A 252 -13.75 -69.93 -13.95
N GLU A 253 -13.52 -69.14 -12.90
CA GLU A 253 -13.82 -69.55 -11.51
C GLU A 253 -15.33 -69.63 -11.21
N MET A 254 -16.18 -68.88 -11.93
CA MET A 254 -17.65 -68.95 -11.78
C MET A 254 -18.33 -70.07 -12.59
N GLY A 255 -17.59 -70.77 -13.46
CA GLY A 255 -18.11 -71.85 -14.32
C GLY A 255 -17.69 -73.26 -13.90
N LEU A 256 -17.00 -73.42 -12.77
CA LEU A 256 -16.52 -74.70 -12.23
C LEU A 256 -17.20 -75.09 -10.90
N GLU A 257 -18.26 -74.38 -10.50
CA GLU A 257 -19.09 -74.68 -9.30
C GLU A 257 -20.49 -75.24 -9.64
N GLU A 258 -20.70 -75.82 -10.83
CA GLU A 258 -21.88 -76.66 -11.14
C GLU A 258 -21.51 -78.12 -11.41
#